data_AF-A0A7L7VQQ4-F1
#
_entry.id   AF-A0A7L7VQQ4-F1
#
_cell.length_a   1.000
_cell.length_b   1.000
_cell.length_c   1.000
_cell.angle_alpha   90.00
_cell.angle_beta   90.00
_cell.angle_gamma   90.00
#
_symmetry.space_group_name_H-M   'P 1'
#
loop_
_entity.id
_entity.type
_entity.pdbx_description
1 polymer ?
#
loop_
_entity_poly.entity_id
_entity_poly.type
_entity_poly.pdbx_seq_one_letter_code
_entity_poly.pdbx_strand_id
1 'polypeptide(L)'
;MARPAKPERKAELLSAILDYLMDKTLAELTFRSLAEGLGISTYVLVYHFGNREQLITEVIRSIESRLDSMRSTDVREISTEAWRSYLLESWQWTMAQRNRHLARLEFEATAQDIVAAEPRGTAQEHFRLLHHKTRDWLMVQGVAEQFADTDARLFTSTFYGLQFDFVVMNQPEAATQAFELMLTVFFNNLEYRLAAAEQEPGREGVR
;
A
#
# COMPACT_ATOMS: atom_id res chain seq x y z
N MET A 1 -38.63 3.54 7.65
CA MET A 1 -37.72 4.56 7.05
C MET A 1 -36.34 4.36 7.68
N ALA A 2 -35.33 3.99 6.89
CA ALA A 2 -33.97 3.86 7.39
C ALA A 2 -33.39 5.28 7.56
N ARG A 3 -33.10 5.67 8.80
CA ARG A 3 -32.36 6.90 9.11
C ARG A 3 -30.99 6.78 8.43
N PRO A 4 -30.41 7.79 7.78
CA PRO A 4 -29.07 7.65 7.25
C PRO A 4 -28.08 7.42 8.39
N ALA A 5 -27.19 6.44 8.23
CA ALA A 5 -26.09 6.21 9.15
C ALA A 5 -25.25 7.50 9.25
N LYS A 6 -25.05 8.03 10.47
CA LYS A 6 -24.20 9.21 10.66
C LYS A 6 -22.76 8.87 10.24
N PRO A 7 -22.15 9.60 9.28
CA PRO A 7 -20.80 9.32 8.80
C PRO A 7 -19.75 9.35 9.92
N GLU A 8 -19.88 10.32 10.83
CA GLU A 8 -19.03 10.45 12.02
C GLU A 8 -19.05 9.18 12.88
N ARG A 9 -20.23 8.56 13.03
CA ARG A 9 -20.38 7.33 13.82
C ARG A 9 -19.73 6.12 13.15
N LYS A 10 -19.77 6.04 11.82
CA LYS A 10 -19.10 4.96 11.08
C LYS A 10 -17.57 5.07 11.22
N ALA A 11 -17.03 6.30 11.15
CA ALA A 11 -15.60 6.54 11.32
C ALA A 11 -15.11 6.23 12.75
N GLU A 12 -15.85 6.65 13.78
CA GLU A 12 -15.56 6.30 15.18
C GLU A 12 -15.52 4.78 15.40
N LEU A 13 -16.53 4.07 14.89
CA LEU A 13 -16.59 2.61 14.99
C LEU A 13 -15.42 1.96 14.26
N LEU A 14 -15.07 2.45 13.07
CA LEU A 14 -13.95 1.91 12.31
C LEU A 14 -12.62 2.10 13.03
N SER A 15 -12.42 3.25 13.67
CA SER A 15 -11.23 3.48 14.51
C SER A 15 -11.17 2.49 15.68
N ALA A 16 -12.29 2.30 16.39
CA ALA A 16 -12.36 1.35 17.49
C ALA A 16 -12.13 -0.10 17.04
N ILE A 17 -12.63 -0.48 15.85
CA ILE A 17 -12.38 -1.79 15.24
C ILE A 17 -10.89 -1.98 14.92
N LEU A 18 -10.23 -0.97 14.36
CA LEU A 18 -8.78 -1.03 14.09
C LEU A 18 -7.97 -1.21 15.38
N ASP A 19 -8.36 -0.55 16.46
CA ASP A 19 -7.73 -0.70 17.78
C ASP A 19 -7.96 -2.10 18.36
N TYR A 20 -9.18 -2.63 18.25
CA TYR A 20 -9.51 -3.99 18.66
C TYR A 20 -8.75 -5.07 17.86
N LEU A 21 -8.46 -4.80 16.58
CA LEU A 21 -7.76 -5.73 15.70
C LEU A 21 -6.25 -5.79 15.92
N MET A 22 -5.67 -4.95 16.78
CA MET A 22 -4.22 -4.90 16.96
C MET A 22 -3.61 -6.27 17.28
N ASP A 23 -4.24 -7.05 18.17
CA ASP A 23 -3.77 -8.37 18.60
C ASP A 23 -4.61 -9.54 18.05
N LYS A 24 -5.50 -9.30 17.07
CA LYS A 24 -6.43 -10.30 16.51
C LYS A 24 -6.18 -10.56 15.03
N THR A 25 -6.44 -11.76 14.57
CA THR A 25 -6.41 -12.08 13.13
C THR A 25 -7.74 -11.77 12.45
N LEU A 26 -7.70 -11.37 11.18
CA LEU A 26 -8.91 -11.23 10.37
C LEU A 26 -9.66 -12.54 10.23
N ALA A 27 -8.99 -13.70 10.29
CA ALA A 27 -9.62 -15.01 10.13
C ALA A 27 -10.65 -15.31 11.23
N GLU A 28 -10.39 -14.87 12.47
CA GLU A 28 -11.28 -15.08 13.63
C GLU A 28 -12.32 -13.95 13.79
N LEU A 29 -12.27 -12.94 12.91
CA LEU A 29 -13.12 -11.77 13.01
C LEU A 29 -14.56 -12.12 12.65
N THR A 30 -15.47 -11.88 13.59
CA THR A 30 -16.92 -11.97 13.39
C THR A 30 -17.58 -10.73 13.98
N PHE A 31 -18.79 -10.39 13.52
CA PHE A 31 -19.56 -9.32 14.14
C PHE A 31 -19.86 -9.59 15.62
N ARG A 32 -19.98 -10.85 16.02
CA ARG A 32 -20.19 -11.23 17.41
C ARG A 32 -18.95 -10.94 18.26
N SER A 33 -17.76 -11.38 17.82
CA SER A 33 -16.51 -11.12 18.56
C SER A 33 -16.22 -9.62 18.66
N LEU A 34 -16.51 -8.84 17.61
CA LEU A 34 -16.43 -7.38 17.64
C LEU A 34 -17.44 -6.73 18.59
N ALA A 35 -18.69 -7.16 18.56
CA ALA A 35 -19.74 -6.65 19.43
C ALA A 35 -19.38 -6.86 20.92
N GLU A 36 -18.97 -8.08 21.26
CA GLU A 36 -18.52 -8.45 22.61
C GLU A 36 -17.27 -7.66 23.01
N GLY A 37 -16.28 -7.55 22.13
CA GLY A 37 -15.02 -6.86 22.41
C GLY A 37 -15.13 -5.34 22.55
N LEU A 38 -16.05 -4.71 21.80
CA LEU A 38 -16.26 -3.26 21.80
C LEU A 38 -17.41 -2.81 22.72
N GLY A 39 -18.12 -3.75 23.34
CA GLY A 39 -19.28 -3.43 24.20
C GLY A 39 -20.45 -2.79 23.43
N ILE A 40 -20.64 -3.16 22.16
CA ILE A 40 -21.70 -2.64 21.28
C ILE A 40 -22.58 -3.78 20.78
N SER A 41 -23.76 -3.46 20.24
CA SER A 41 -24.61 -4.51 19.68
C SER A 41 -24.15 -4.93 18.28
N THR A 42 -24.25 -6.23 17.98
CA THR A 42 -24.07 -6.78 16.63
C THR A 42 -24.92 -6.05 15.60
N TYR A 43 -26.13 -5.62 15.98
CA TYR A 43 -27.03 -4.85 15.13
C TYR A 43 -26.41 -3.52 14.67
N VAL A 44 -25.72 -2.78 15.55
CA VAL A 44 -25.04 -1.52 15.19
C VAL A 44 -23.96 -1.77 14.14
N LEU A 45 -23.17 -2.83 14.30
CA LEU A 45 -22.11 -3.16 13.35
C LEU A 45 -22.66 -3.58 11.98
N VAL A 46 -23.66 -4.46 11.94
CA VAL A 46 -24.33 -4.87 10.68
C VAL A 46 -24.98 -3.67 10.00
N TYR A 47 -25.59 -2.77 10.77
CA TYR A 47 -26.20 -1.56 10.25
C TYR A 47 -25.20 -0.62 9.57
N HIS A 48 -23.98 -0.49 10.10
CA HIS A 48 -22.96 0.42 9.57
C HIS A 48 -22.06 -0.20 8.49
N PHE A 49 -21.80 -1.50 8.57
CA PHE A 49 -20.81 -2.19 7.73
C PHE A 49 -21.41 -3.29 6.86
N GLY A 50 -22.68 -3.64 7.05
CA GLY A 50 -23.35 -4.70 6.31
C GLY A 50 -22.82 -6.07 6.70
N ASN A 51 -22.09 -6.72 5.80
CA ASN A 51 -21.52 -8.05 6.02
C ASN A 51 -20.03 -8.01 6.39
N ARG A 52 -19.45 -9.17 6.71
CA ARG A 52 -18.05 -9.29 7.13
C ARG A 52 -17.07 -8.82 6.04
N GLU A 53 -17.32 -9.15 4.78
CA GLU A 53 -16.44 -8.76 3.67
C GLU A 53 -16.47 -7.26 3.41
N GLN A 54 -17.66 -6.65 3.52
CA GLN A 54 -17.82 -5.19 3.45
C GLN A 54 -17.09 -4.51 4.61
N LEU A 55 -17.17 -5.04 5.83
CA LEU A 55 -16.38 -4.54 6.96
C LEU A 55 -14.88 -4.61 6.70
N ILE A 56 -14.37 -5.76 6.23
CA ILE A 56 -12.93 -5.90 5.97
C ILE A 56 -12.50 -4.96 4.84
N THR A 57 -13.31 -4.81 3.80
CA THR A 57 -13.05 -3.84 2.71
C THR A 57 -12.92 -2.42 3.25
N GLU A 58 -13.79 -2.01 4.19
CA GLU A 58 -13.72 -0.69 4.83
C GLU A 58 -12.50 -0.54 5.75
N VAL A 59 -12.13 -1.60 6.47
CA VAL A 59 -10.89 -1.65 7.27
C VAL A 59 -9.67 -1.42 6.37
N ILE A 60 -9.55 -2.17 5.28
CA ILE A 60 -8.40 -2.05 4.36
C ILE A 60 -8.37 -0.68 3.69
N ARG A 61 -9.51 -0.18 3.18
CA ARG A 61 -9.59 1.18 2.61
C ARG A 61 -9.16 2.28 3.59
N SER A 62 -9.44 2.11 4.89
CA SER A 62 -9.03 3.05 5.93
C SER A 62 -7.53 3.00 6.22
N ILE A 63 -6.89 1.84 6.03
CA ILE A 63 -5.43 1.72 6.16
C ILE A 63 -4.78 2.36 4.93
N GLU A 64 -5.24 2.01 3.73
CA GLU A 64 -4.70 2.53 2.47
C GLU A 64 -4.87 4.06 2.32
N SER A 65 -5.99 4.63 2.79
CA SER A 65 -6.23 6.08 2.68
C SER A 65 -5.24 6.93 3.50
N ARG A 66 -4.62 6.36 4.53
CA ARG A 66 -3.58 7.03 5.32
C ARG A 66 -2.24 7.10 4.58
N LEU A 67 -2.08 6.29 3.52
CA LEU A 67 -0.89 6.22 2.66
C LEU A 67 -1.05 7.05 1.37
N ASP A 68 -2.19 7.74 1.21
CA ASP A 68 -2.73 8.23 -0.07
C ASP A 68 -2.20 9.60 -0.52
N SER A 69 -1.40 10.30 0.29
CA SER A 69 -1.01 11.70 0.02
C SER A 69 -0.35 11.93 -1.35
N MET A 70 0.25 10.90 -1.95
CA MET A 70 0.76 10.98 -3.32
C MET A 70 -0.11 10.33 -4.39
N ARG A 71 -1.10 9.46 -4.13
CA ARG A 71 -1.76 8.75 -5.26
C ARG A 71 -2.44 9.74 -6.23
N SER A 72 -2.79 10.94 -5.78
CA SER A 72 -3.40 12.00 -6.59
C SER A 72 -2.42 12.91 -7.35
N THR A 73 -1.12 12.89 -7.05
CA THR A 73 -0.14 13.77 -7.71
C THR A 73 0.29 13.23 -9.07
N ASP A 74 0.17 14.04 -10.12
CA ASP A 74 0.66 13.72 -11.46
C ASP A 74 2.18 13.45 -11.41
N VAL A 75 2.61 12.31 -11.94
CA VAL A 75 4.02 11.90 -11.97
C VAL A 75 4.92 12.91 -12.68
N ARG A 76 4.37 13.71 -13.59
CA ARG A 76 5.09 14.77 -14.31
C ARG A 76 5.54 15.92 -13.41
N GLU A 77 4.87 16.10 -12.29
CA GLU A 77 5.17 17.16 -11.32
C GLU A 77 6.15 16.67 -10.24
N ILE A 78 6.54 15.40 -10.27
CA ILE A 78 7.35 14.79 -9.23
C ILE A 78 8.81 14.74 -9.68
N SER A 79 9.63 15.62 -9.11
CA SER A 79 11.08 15.56 -9.27
C SER A 79 11.67 14.29 -8.61
N THR A 80 12.87 13.90 -9.00
CA THR A 80 13.63 12.81 -8.36
C THR A 80 13.76 12.98 -6.86
N GLU A 81 13.99 14.21 -6.40
CA GLU A 81 14.12 14.52 -4.97
C GLU A 81 12.76 14.40 -4.24
N ALA A 82 11.68 14.87 -4.88
CA ALA A 82 10.34 14.72 -4.34
C ALA A 82 9.92 13.23 -4.25
N TRP A 83 10.25 12.43 -5.27
CA TRP A 83 10.02 10.99 -5.28
C TRP A 83 10.79 10.30 -4.16
N ARG A 84 12.08 10.61 -4.00
CA ARG A 84 12.92 10.08 -2.90
C ARG A 84 12.35 10.43 -1.53
N SER A 85 12.01 11.69 -1.32
CA SER A 85 11.49 12.21 -0.05
C SER A 85 10.19 11.50 0.34
N TYR A 86 9.27 11.36 -0.63
CA TYR A 86 8.04 10.62 -0.42
C TYR A 86 8.26 9.16 0.00
N LEU A 87 9.18 8.46 -0.67
CA LEU A 87 9.45 7.06 -0.35
C LEU A 87 10.00 6.92 1.08
N LEU A 88 10.86 7.85 1.50
CA LEU A 88 11.37 7.90 2.87
C LEU A 88 10.25 8.19 3.88
N GLU A 89 9.37 9.15 3.61
CA GLU A 89 8.24 9.48 4.48
C GLU A 89 7.26 8.31 4.60
N SER A 90 6.93 7.67 3.47
CA SER A 90 6.06 6.48 3.42
C SER A 90 6.66 5.31 4.21
N TRP A 91 7.99 5.10 4.08
CA TRP A 91 8.71 4.09 4.83
C TRP A 91 8.71 4.38 6.33
N GLN A 92 9.08 5.59 6.73
CA GLN A 92 9.12 6.01 8.14
C GLN A 92 7.75 5.87 8.82
N TRP A 93 6.68 6.22 8.10
CA TRP A 93 5.32 5.97 8.60
C TRP A 93 5.11 4.48 8.86
N THR A 94 5.49 3.60 7.93
CA THR A 94 5.31 2.15 8.08
C THR A 94 6.04 1.59 9.31
N MET A 95 7.19 2.15 9.68
CA MET A 95 8.03 1.68 10.80
C MET A 95 7.45 1.91 12.19
N ALA A 96 6.40 2.72 12.35
CA ALA A 96 5.74 2.85 13.65
C ALA A 96 5.08 1.51 14.06
N GLN A 97 5.20 1.11 15.33
CA GLN A 97 4.68 -0.18 15.81
C GLN A 97 3.18 -0.36 15.52
N ARG A 98 2.39 0.70 15.67
CA ARG A 98 0.97 0.69 15.31
C ARG A 98 0.78 0.40 13.82
N ASN A 99 1.62 0.99 12.96
CA ASN A 99 1.53 0.83 11.51
C ASN A 99 2.04 -0.53 11.05
N ARG A 100 2.97 -1.17 11.79
CA ARG A 100 3.28 -2.61 11.63
C ARG A 100 2.03 -3.49 11.74
N HIS A 101 1.15 -3.18 12.69
CA HIS A 101 -0.07 -3.97 12.91
C HIS A 101 -1.08 -3.73 11.79
N LEU A 102 -1.17 -2.50 11.28
CA LEU A 102 -1.98 -2.19 10.11
C LEU A 102 -1.46 -2.90 8.85
N ALA A 103 -0.15 -2.87 8.60
CA ALA A 103 0.47 -3.60 7.50
C ALA A 103 0.22 -5.11 7.59
N ARG A 104 0.30 -5.70 8.79
CA ARG A 104 -0.10 -7.10 9.02
C ARG A 104 -1.54 -7.37 8.57
N LEU A 105 -2.49 -6.51 8.94
CA LEU A 105 -3.90 -6.67 8.54
C LEU A 105 -4.07 -6.59 7.02
N GLU A 106 -3.33 -5.70 6.35
CA GLU A 106 -3.32 -5.63 4.88
C GLU A 106 -2.77 -6.91 4.25
N PHE A 107 -1.66 -7.47 4.77
CA PHE A 107 -1.12 -8.74 4.28
C PHE A 107 -2.07 -9.91 4.52
N GLU A 108 -2.72 -9.99 5.69
CA GLU A 108 -3.75 -11.00 5.97
C GLU A 108 -4.93 -10.90 5.00
N ALA A 109 -5.43 -9.68 4.78
CA ALA A 109 -6.52 -9.46 3.84
C ALA A 109 -6.10 -9.82 2.41
N THR A 110 -4.89 -9.47 1.99
CA THR A 110 -4.35 -9.79 0.67
C THR A 110 -4.28 -11.31 0.47
N ALA A 111 -3.73 -12.05 1.43
CA ALA A 111 -3.63 -13.51 1.35
C ALA A 111 -5.00 -14.18 1.26
N GLN A 112 -5.99 -13.68 2.01
CA GLN A 112 -7.38 -14.16 1.95
C GLN A 112 -8.04 -13.85 0.59
N ASP A 113 -7.76 -12.67 0.01
CA ASP A 113 -8.39 -12.19 -1.22
C ASP A 113 -8.01 -13.03 -2.44
N ILE A 114 -6.74 -13.47 -2.51
CA ILE A 114 -6.18 -14.21 -3.65
C ILE A 114 -6.93 -15.52 -3.95
N VAL A 115 -7.50 -16.15 -2.92
CA VAL A 115 -8.21 -17.44 -3.03
C VAL A 115 -9.72 -17.29 -2.82
N ALA A 116 -10.22 -16.06 -2.67
CA ALA A 116 -11.64 -15.81 -2.49
C ALA A 116 -12.41 -16.10 -3.79
N ALA A 117 -13.62 -16.66 -3.66
CA ALA A 117 -14.52 -16.85 -4.80
C ALA A 117 -14.94 -15.50 -5.43
N GLU A 118 -15.09 -14.48 -4.59
CA GLU A 118 -15.35 -13.09 -4.97
C GLU A 118 -14.31 -12.19 -4.30
N PRO A 119 -13.15 -11.95 -4.96
CA PRO A 119 -12.10 -11.09 -4.41
C PRO A 119 -12.57 -9.64 -4.26
N ARG A 120 -12.13 -8.96 -3.21
CA ARG A 120 -12.36 -7.53 -2.97
C ARG A 120 -11.59 -6.67 -3.96
N GLY A 121 -10.44 -7.14 -4.45
CA GLY A 121 -9.60 -6.48 -5.44
C GLY A 121 -8.75 -5.33 -4.91
N THR A 122 -8.97 -4.87 -3.67
CA THR A 122 -8.30 -3.70 -3.09
C THR A 122 -6.78 -3.90 -3.00
N ALA A 123 -6.34 -5.08 -2.56
CA ALA A 123 -4.91 -5.39 -2.45
C ALA A 123 -4.21 -5.41 -3.82
N GLN A 124 -4.82 -6.05 -4.82
CA GLN A 124 -4.27 -6.07 -6.19
C GLN A 124 -4.22 -4.67 -6.78
N GLU A 125 -5.28 -3.87 -6.57
CA GLU A 125 -5.33 -2.48 -6.99
C GLU A 125 -4.23 -1.64 -6.33
N HIS A 126 -3.99 -1.82 -5.02
CA HIS A 126 -2.96 -1.12 -4.28
C HIS A 126 -1.55 -1.41 -4.83
N PHE A 127 -1.20 -2.69 -5.00
CA PHE A 127 0.09 -3.09 -5.58
C PHE A 127 0.25 -2.57 -7.02
N ARG A 128 -0.83 -2.66 -7.81
CA ARG A 128 -0.85 -2.22 -9.21
C ARG A 128 -0.67 -0.70 -9.32
N LEU A 129 -1.24 0.07 -8.39
CA LEU A 129 -1.14 1.51 -8.36
C LEU A 129 0.31 1.96 -8.14
N LEU A 130 1.01 1.41 -7.13
CA LEU A 130 2.41 1.75 -6.90
C LEU A 130 3.29 1.35 -8.10
N HIS A 131 3.09 0.14 -8.64
CA HIS A 131 3.80 -0.33 -9.83
C HIS A 131 3.62 0.63 -11.01
N HIS A 132 2.38 0.95 -11.38
CA HIS A 132 2.11 1.85 -12.50
C HIS A 132 2.66 3.23 -12.24
N LYS A 133 2.51 3.76 -11.02
CA LYS A 133 3.04 5.08 -10.70
C LYS A 133 4.56 5.15 -10.83
N THR A 134 5.27 4.13 -10.34
CA THR A 134 6.73 4.04 -10.50
C THR A 134 7.13 3.91 -11.96
N ARG A 135 6.46 3.04 -12.73
CA ARG A 135 6.70 2.87 -14.17
C ARG A 135 6.50 4.18 -14.92
N ASP A 136 5.37 4.84 -14.72
CA ASP A 136 5.01 6.07 -15.43
C ASP A 136 5.96 7.21 -15.05
N TRP A 137 6.37 7.27 -13.77
CA TRP A 137 7.40 8.21 -13.32
C TRP A 137 8.76 7.95 -13.98
N LEU A 138 9.21 6.69 -14.07
CA LEU A 138 10.45 6.32 -14.76
C LEU A 138 10.42 6.70 -16.25
N MET A 139 9.28 6.49 -16.92
CA MET A 139 9.08 6.90 -18.31
C MET A 139 9.18 8.41 -18.50
N VAL A 140 8.61 9.20 -17.58
CA VAL A 140 8.75 10.67 -17.57
C VAL A 140 10.22 11.10 -17.43
N GLN A 141 11.03 10.36 -16.67
CA GLN A 141 12.46 10.66 -16.57
C GLN A 141 13.25 10.34 -17.87
N GLY A 142 12.66 9.60 -18.82
CA GLY A 142 13.30 9.22 -20.08
C GLY A 142 13.67 7.74 -20.19
N VAL A 143 13.28 6.90 -19.23
CA VAL A 143 13.51 5.46 -19.31
C VAL A 143 12.54 4.82 -20.32
N ALA A 144 13.06 4.02 -21.26
CA ALA A 144 12.23 3.29 -22.22
C ALA A 144 11.26 2.32 -21.52
N GLU A 145 10.03 2.20 -22.03
CA GLU A 145 8.92 1.46 -21.41
C GLU A 145 9.29 0.02 -20.99
N GLN A 146 9.99 -0.71 -21.87
CA GLN A 146 10.42 -2.09 -21.60
C GLN A 146 11.30 -2.23 -20.34
N PHE A 147 12.10 -1.20 -20.05
CA PHE A 147 12.96 -1.15 -18.87
C PHE A 147 12.20 -0.58 -17.67
N ALA A 148 11.39 0.46 -17.89
CA ALA A 148 10.59 1.09 -16.85
C ALA A 148 9.65 0.09 -16.16
N ASP A 149 8.99 -0.81 -16.89
CA ASP A 149 8.08 -1.79 -16.30
C ASP A 149 8.83 -2.83 -15.43
N THR A 150 9.98 -3.30 -15.90
CA THR A 150 10.81 -4.27 -15.16
C THR A 150 11.42 -3.63 -13.90
N ASP A 151 11.95 -2.42 -14.04
CA ASP A 151 12.56 -1.67 -12.94
C ASP A 151 11.49 -1.29 -11.89
N ALA A 152 10.28 -0.91 -12.32
CA ALA A 152 9.13 -0.70 -11.45
C ALA A 152 8.69 -1.98 -10.74
N ARG A 153 8.65 -3.13 -11.45
CA ARG A 153 8.31 -4.42 -10.83
C ARG A 153 9.28 -4.75 -9.70
N LEU A 154 10.59 -4.62 -9.95
CA LEU A 154 11.62 -4.88 -8.95
C LEU A 154 11.47 -3.94 -7.75
N PHE A 155 11.28 -2.65 -8.01
CA PHE A 155 11.06 -1.63 -6.99
C PHE A 155 9.85 -1.98 -6.10
N THR A 156 8.68 -2.16 -6.70
CA THR A 156 7.43 -2.42 -5.97
C THR A 156 7.48 -3.74 -5.20
N SER A 157 8.04 -4.79 -5.80
CA SER A 157 8.16 -6.10 -5.13
C SER A 157 9.11 -6.04 -3.94
N THR A 158 10.22 -5.31 -4.06
CA THR A 158 11.18 -5.14 -2.97
C THR A 158 10.59 -4.27 -1.86
N PHE A 159 9.90 -3.18 -2.22
CA PHE A 159 9.26 -2.29 -1.24
C PHE A 159 8.28 -3.03 -0.33
N TYR A 160 7.30 -3.73 -0.91
CA TYR A 160 6.34 -4.52 -0.12
C TYR A 160 7.00 -5.72 0.57
N GLY A 161 8.03 -6.31 -0.04
CA GLY A 161 8.82 -7.38 0.59
C GLY A 161 9.51 -6.91 1.88
N LEU A 162 10.09 -5.71 1.89
CA LEU A 162 10.71 -5.11 3.08
C LEU A 162 9.68 -4.71 4.14
N GLN A 163 8.49 -4.25 3.74
CA GLN A 163 7.39 -4.03 4.68
C GLN A 163 6.96 -5.35 5.34
N PHE A 164 6.87 -6.44 4.56
CA PHE A 164 6.56 -7.76 5.09
C PHE A 164 7.67 -8.29 6.01
N ASP A 165 8.95 -8.09 5.65
CA ASP A 165 10.09 -8.39 6.51
C ASP A 165 9.98 -7.69 7.87
N PHE A 166 9.67 -6.40 7.88
CA PHE A 166 9.43 -5.66 9.12
C PHE A 166 8.25 -6.22 9.92
N VAL A 167 7.15 -6.58 9.26
CA VAL A 167 6.00 -7.25 9.90
C VAL A 167 6.42 -8.57 10.56
N VAL A 168 7.27 -9.37 9.93
CA VAL A 168 7.70 -10.67 10.45
C VAL A 168 8.77 -10.51 11.54
N MET A 169 9.83 -9.76 11.27
CA MET A 169 11.05 -9.71 12.09
C MET A 169 10.99 -8.68 13.21
N ASN A 170 10.16 -7.63 13.09
CA ASN A 170 10.07 -6.52 14.04
C ASN A 170 11.43 -5.83 14.33
N GLN A 171 12.27 -5.69 13.30
CA GLN A 171 13.58 -5.06 13.39
C GLN A 171 13.59 -3.79 12.52
N PRO A 172 13.03 -2.66 13.02
CA PRO A 172 12.84 -1.47 12.20
C PRO A 172 14.16 -0.89 11.68
N GLU A 173 15.25 -1.00 12.45
CA GLU A 173 16.58 -0.51 12.03
C GLU A 173 17.14 -1.34 10.87
N ALA A 174 17.06 -2.66 10.95
CA ALA A 174 17.57 -3.55 9.91
C ALA A 174 16.76 -3.41 8.61
N ALA A 175 15.43 -3.37 8.73
CA ALA A 175 14.53 -3.14 7.59
C ALA A 175 14.81 -1.77 6.93
N THR A 176 15.06 -0.73 7.74
CA THR A 176 15.37 0.62 7.22
C THR A 176 16.70 0.65 6.48
N GLN A 177 17.74 -0.02 6.98
CA GLN A 177 19.02 -0.13 6.25
C GLN A 177 18.85 -0.80 4.89
N ALA A 178 18.06 -1.87 4.82
CA ALA A 178 17.76 -2.55 3.56
C ALA A 178 16.94 -1.67 2.60
N PHE A 179 16.00 -0.89 3.12
CA PHE A 179 15.23 0.08 2.34
C PHE A 179 16.11 1.22 1.78
N GLU A 180 17.02 1.78 2.58
CA GLU A 180 17.97 2.79 2.12
C GLU A 180 18.87 2.25 1.00
N LEU A 181 19.36 1.01 1.13
CA LEU A 181 20.10 0.34 0.06
C LEU A 181 19.24 0.15 -1.19
N MET A 182 17.98 -0.28 -1.05
CA MET A 182 17.05 -0.42 -2.17
C MET A 182 16.88 0.92 -2.92
N LEU A 183 16.74 2.04 -2.21
CA LEU A 183 16.68 3.36 -2.83
C LEU A 183 17.96 3.69 -3.60
N THR A 184 19.13 3.46 -3.00
CA THR A 184 20.42 3.67 -3.68
C THR A 184 20.51 2.83 -4.96
N VAL A 185 20.15 1.55 -4.91
CA VAL A 185 20.14 0.67 -6.10
C VAL A 185 19.17 1.19 -7.16
N PHE A 186 17.97 1.61 -6.77
CA PHE A 186 16.96 2.14 -7.68
C PHE A 186 17.43 3.40 -8.41
N PHE A 187 17.95 4.40 -7.68
CA PHE A 187 18.40 5.65 -8.29
C PHE A 187 19.69 5.49 -9.09
N ASN A 188 20.63 4.64 -8.66
CA ASN A 188 21.82 4.33 -9.46
C ASN A 188 21.45 3.65 -10.78
N ASN A 189 20.47 2.74 -10.75
CA ASN A 189 19.98 2.10 -11.96
C ASN A 189 19.26 3.12 -12.87
N LEU A 190 18.49 4.06 -12.32
CA LEU A 190 17.92 5.17 -13.10
C LEU A 190 19.00 5.96 -13.83
N GLU A 191 20.05 6.41 -13.14
CA GLU A 191 21.17 7.14 -13.75
C GLU A 191 21.84 6.33 -14.87
N TYR A 192 22.05 5.03 -14.64
CA TYR A 192 22.58 4.11 -15.65
C TYR A 192 21.68 4.02 -16.89
N ARG A 193 20.36 3.90 -16.71
CA ARG A 193 19.38 3.84 -17.81
C ARG A 193 19.40 5.12 -18.65
N LEU A 194 19.46 6.28 -17.99
CA LEU A 194 19.50 7.58 -18.67
C LEU A 194 20.79 7.76 -19.47
N ALA A 195 21.94 7.45 -18.86
CA ALA A 195 23.24 7.53 -19.54
C ALA A 195 23.33 6.58 -20.75
N ALA A 196 22.70 5.40 -20.68
CA ALA A 196 22.64 4.47 -21.80
C ALA A 196 21.74 4.98 -22.94
N ALA A 197 20.61 5.61 -22.61
CA ALA A 197 19.71 6.19 -23.62
C ALA A 197 20.35 7.35 -24.39
N GLU A 198 21.17 8.17 -23.72
CA GLU A 198 21.94 9.26 -24.36
C GLU A 198 23.01 8.75 -25.34
N GLN A 199 23.51 7.53 -25.13
CA GLN A 199 24.54 6.89 -25.97
C GLN A 199 23.98 6.17 -27.21
N GLU A 200 22.66 6.03 -27.34
CA GLU A 200 21.99 5.44 -28.51
C GLU A 200 21.22 6.47 -29.40
N PRO A 201 21.81 7.58 -29.88
CA PRO A 201 21.06 8.62 -30.60
C PRO A 201 20.74 8.27 -32.08
N GLY A 202 20.77 7.01 -32.53
CA GLY A 202 20.93 6.70 -33.96
C GLY A 202 20.32 5.41 -34.51
N ARG A 203 19.01 5.15 -34.29
CA ARG A 203 18.25 4.16 -35.09
C ARG A 203 17.05 4.72 -35.86
N GLU A 204 17.02 6.03 -36.09
CA GLU A 204 16.12 6.67 -37.06
C GLU A 204 16.96 7.41 -38.11
N GLY A 205 17.00 6.85 -39.32
CA GLY A 205 17.78 7.39 -40.43
C GLY A 205 18.25 6.38 -41.47
N VAL A 206 17.55 5.25 -41.65
CA VAL A 206 17.64 4.46 -42.88
C VAL A 206 16.27 4.47 -43.53
N ARG A 207 16.06 5.46 -44.41
CA ARG A 207 15.35 5.34 -45.68
C ARG A 207 15.59 6.57 -46.53
#